data_AF-A0A955V386-F1
#
_entry.id   AF-A0A955V386-F1
#
_cell.length_a   1.000
_cell.length_b   1.000
_cell.length_c   1.000
_cell.angle_alpha   90.00
_cell.angle_beta   90.00
_cell.angle_gamma   90.00
#
_symmetry.space_group_name_H-M   'P 1'
#
loop_
_entity.id
_entity.type
_entity.pdbx_description
1 polymer ?
#
loop_
_entity_poly.entity_id
_entity_poly.type
_entity_poly.pdbx_seq_one_letter_code
_entity_poly.pdbx_strand_id
1 'polypeptide(L)'
;MSSARSRTGPAARDAAEGGGFEAPRLLNIGYGNLLVASRVIAIVASQSAPMRRLREEAAERGKLVDATQGRRTRSILITDSDHVVLSAVNPETLAARLAPGDGGA
;
A
#
# COMPACT_ATOMS: atom_id res chain seq x y z
N MET A 1 -18.11 44.44 27.00
CA MET A 1 -18.20 43.69 25.72
C MET A 1 -16.95 42.82 25.59
N SER A 2 -16.81 41.76 26.38
CA SER A 2 -17.16 40.37 26.04
C SER A 2 -16.79 39.95 24.62
N SER A 3 -15.67 39.26 24.47
CA SER A 3 -15.51 38.22 23.46
C SER A 3 -14.70 37.08 24.06
N ALA A 4 -15.44 36.13 24.62
CA ALA A 4 -14.94 34.81 24.96
C ALA A 4 -14.85 33.96 23.69
N ARG A 5 -13.70 33.31 23.46
CA ARG A 5 -13.52 32.10 22.64
C ARG A 5 -12.31 31.35 23.19
N SER A 6 -12.58 30.37 24.05
CA SER A 6 -12.43 28.93 23.73
C SER A 6 -10.97 28.51 23.67
N ARG A 7 -10.38 28.09 24.80
CA ARG A 7 -10.31 26.70 25.26
C ARG A 7 -9.80 25.72 24.19
N THR A 8 -8.75 25.00 24.61
CA THR A 8 -8.22 23.74 24.08
C THR A 8 -7.12 23.91 23.02
N GLY A 9 -5.89 24.13 23.49
CA GLY A 9 -4.75 23.52 22.81
C GLY A 9 -4.80 22.00 23.05
N PRO A 10 -4.53 21.15 22.06
CA PRO A 10 -4.34 19.72 22.33
C PRO A 10 -2.95 19.60 22.98
N ALA A 11 -2.74 19.10 24.21
CA ALA A 11 -3.32 17.96 24.89
C ALA A 11 -3.26 16.66 24.08
N ALA A 12 -2.07 16.33 23.59
CA ALA A 12 -1.62 14.95 23.32
C ALA A 12 -0.09 14.93 23.49
N ARG A 13 0.43 15.24 24.68
CA ARG A 13 0.76 14.24 25.71
C ARG A 13 1.69 13.14 25.18
N ASP A 14 2.91 13.20 25.68
CA ASP A 14 3.72 12.06 26.07
C ASP A 14 2.87 10.81 26.34
N ALA A 15 2.97 9.81 25.47
CA ALA A 15 2.53 8.45 25.73
C ALA A 15 3.08 7.51 24.64
N ALA A 16 4.31 7.03 24.80
CA ALA A 16 4.68 5.61 24.60
C ALA A 16 6.21 5.41 24.64
N GLU A 17 6.80 5.50 25.84
CA GLU A 17 7.85 4.55 26.19
C GLU A 17 7.13 3.24 26.56
N GLY A 18 7.36 2.19 25.76
CA GLY A 18 6.74 0.87 25.92
C GLY A 18 6.60 0.23 24.55
N GLY A 19 7.20 -0.95 24.35
CA GLY A 19 7.27 -1.65 23.06
C GLY A 19 5.93 -1.71 22.34
N GLY A 20 5.70 -0.78 21.43
CA GLY A 20 4.46 -0.65 20.67
C GLY A 20 4.64 -1.30 19.31
N PHE A 21 3.79 -2.29 18.99
CA PHE A 21 3.60 -2.67 17.59
C PHE A 21 2.88 -1.50 16.90
N GLU A 22 3.63 -0.70 16.15
CA GLU A 22 3.04 0.30 15.25
C GLU A 22 2.13 -0.42 14.25
N ALA A 23 0.89 0.06 14.09
CA ALA A 23 -0.04 -0.54 13.17
C ALA A 23 0.58 -0.54 11.75
N PRO A 24 0.56 -1.68 11.03
CA PRO A 24 1.24 -1.78 9.75
C PRO A 24 0.66 -0.77 8.75
N ARG A 25 1.54 0.03 8.13
CA ARG A 25 1.15 0.97 7.08
C ARG A 25 0.50 0.21 5.91
N LEU A 26 -0.70 0.64 5.52
CA LEU A 26 -1.44 0.06 4.41
C LEU A 26 -1.24 0.88 3.13
N LEU A 27 -0.91 0.19 2.05
CA LEU A 27 -0.82 0.73 0.69
C LEU A 27 -2.15 0.49 -0.02
N ASN A 28 -2.84 1.55 -0.44
CA ASN A 28 -3.98 1.43 -1.34
C ASN A 28 -3.51 1.06 -2.75
N ILE A 29 -3.95 -0.11 -3.24
CA ILE A 29 -3.62 -0.64 -4.56
C ILE A 29 -4.80 -0.55 -5.56
N GLY A 30 -5.83 0.23 -5.23
CA GLY A 30 -6.99 0.51 -6.08
C GLY A 30 -8.27 -0.18 -5.61
N TYR A 31 -9.43 0.47 -5.86
CA TYR A 31 -10.78 -0.07 -5.60
C TYR A 31 -11.02 -0.58 -4.17
N GLY A 32 -10.43 0.08 -3.18
CA GLY A 32 -10.56 -0.32 -1.78
C GLY A 32 -9.69 -1.52 -1.38
N ASN A 33 -8.86 -2.04 -2.30
CA ASN A 33 -7.89 -3.08 -1.98
C ASN A 33 -6.66 -2.45 -1.30
N LEU A 34 -6.22 -3.07 -0.20
CA LEU A 34 -5.13 -2.61 0.64
C LEU A 34 -4.08 -3.72 0.74
N LEU A 35 -2.80 -3.33 0.73
CA LEU A 35 -1.67 -4.24 0.91
C LEU A 35 -0.78 -3.74 2.03
N VAL A 36 -0.20 -4.62 2.83
CA VAL A 36 0.75 -4.21 3.87
C VAL A 36 2.01 -3.68 3.19
N ALA A 37 2.28 -2.38 3.35
CA ALA A 37 3.32 -1.69 2.59
C ALA A 37 4.71 -2.28 2.83
N SER A 38 5.01 -2.69 4.07
CA SER A 38 6.28 -3.32 4.45
C SER A 38 6.51 -4.71 3.87
N ARG A 39 5.47 -5.34 3.31
CA ARG A 39 5.55 -6.66 2.68
C ARG A 39 5.80 -6.59 1.18
N VAL A 40 5.77 -5.39 0.57
CA VAL A 40 6.01 -5.20 -0.86
C VAL A 40 7.51 -5.14 -1.13
N ILE A 41 8.02 -6.12 -1.87
CA ILE A 41 9.44 -6.17 -2.30
C ILE A 41 9.66 -5.55 -3.68
N ALA A 42 8.65 -5.56 -4.55
CA ALA A 42 8.76 -4.92 -5.86
C ALA A 42 7.40 -4.44 -6.39
N ILE A 43 7.43 -3.37 -7.18
CA ILE A 43 6.32 -2.92 -8.04
C ILE A 43 6.86 -2.90 -9.46
N VAL A 44 6.21 -3.61 -10.37
CA VAL A 44 6.64 -3.74 -11.77
C VAL A 44 5.48 -3.49 -12.74
N ALA A 45 5.79 -3.03 -13.96
CA ALA A 45 4.81 -2.86 -15.02
C ALA A 45 4.37 -4.22 -15.59
N SER A 46 3.10 -4.35 -15.99
CA SER A 46 2.48 -5.64 -16.34
C SER A 46 2.65 -6.11 -17.80
N GLN A 47 3.28 -5.32 -18.68
CA GLN A 47 3.10 -5.46 -20.13
C GLN A 47 4.05 -6.44 -20.84
N SER A 48 5.12 -6.91 -20.18
CA SER A 48 6.14 -7.73 -20.84
C SER A 48 5.84 -9.24 -20.76
N ALA A 49 6.40 -10.01 -21.70
CA ALA A 49 6.24 -11.47 -21.71
C ALA A 49 6.70 -12.15 -20.40
N PRO A 50 7.83 -11.76 -19.77
CA PRO A 50 8.20 -12.27 -18.44
C PRO A 50 7.14 -12.01 -17.36
N MET A 51 6.45 -10.87 -17.41
CA MET A 51 5.42 -10.53 -16.41
C MET A 51 4.15 -11.34 -16.60
N ARG A 52 3.81 -11.69 -17.84
CA ARG A 52 2.74 -12.64 -18.12
C ARG A 52 3.06 -14.02 -17.55
N ARG A 53 4.29 -14.52 -17.73
CA ARG A 53 4.75 -15.80 -17.15
C ARG A 53 4.70 -15.77 -15.63
N LEU A 54 5.20 -14.70 -14.99
CA LEU A 54 5.14 -14.53 -13.54
C LEU A 54 3.71 -14.65 -12.99
N ARG A 55 2.73 -14.06 -13.69
CA ARG A 55 1.32 -14.16 -13.31
C ARG A 55 0.79 -15.59 -13.44
N GLU A 56 1.12 -16.26 -14.54
CA GLU A 56 0.71 -17.65 -14.82
C GLU A 56 1.30 -18.60 -13.77
N GLU A 57 2.60 -18.51 -13.50
CA GLU A 57 3.30 -19.28 -12.45
C GLU A 57 2.70 -19.04 -11.06
N ALA A 58 2.38 -17.78 -10.72
CA ALA A 58 1.73 -17.48 -9.45
C ALA A 58 0.30 -18.06 -9.37
N ALA A 59 -0.44 -18.09 -10.48
CA ALA A 59 -1.78 -18.69 -10.52
C ALA A 59 -1.71 -20.21 -10.32
N GLU A 60 -0.79 -20.88 -11.01
CA GLU A 60 -0.55 -22.32 -10.88
C GLU A 60 -0.17 -22.71 -9.44
N ARG A 61 0.58 -21.84 -8.76
CA ARG A 61 1.01 -22.04 -7.36
C ARG A 61 -0.02 -21.60 -6.32
N GLY A 62 -1.19 -21.09 -6.74
CA GLY A 62 -2.23 -20.58 -5.83
C GLY A 62 -1.82 -19.31 -5.08
N LYS A 63 -0.86 -18.54 -5.61
CA LYS A 63 -0.29 -17.31 -5.02
C LYS A 63 -0.67 -16.02 -5.76
N LEU A 64 -1.50 -16.12 -6.78
CA LEU A 64 -1.99 -14.96 -7.51
C LEU A 64 -3.18 -14.32 -6.79
N VAL A 65 -3.10 -13.01 -6.57
CA VAL A 65 -4.22 -12.20 -6.05
C VAL A 65 -4.60 -11.16 -7.10
N ASP A 66 -5.84 -11.21 -7.59
CA ASP A 66 -6.36 -10.23 -8.54
C ASP A 66 -7.11 -9.10 -7.82
N ALA A 67 -6.50 -7.92 -7.73
CA ALA A 67 -7.10 -6.70 -7.18
C ALA A 67 -7.52 -5.69 -8.27
N THR A 68 -7.67 -6.13 -9.52
CA THR A 68 -7.97 -5.25 -10.66
C THR A 68 -9.44 -4.88 -10.81
N GLN A 69 -10.35 -5.67 -10.22
CA GLN A 69 -11.80 -5.53 -10.37
C GLN A 69 -12.24 -5.53 -11.84
N GLY A 70 -11.70 -6.46 -12.64
CA GLY A 70 -12.02 -6.65 -14.06
C GLY A 70 -11.41 -5.59 -15.00
N ARG A 71 -10.53 -4.72 -14.49
CA ARG A 71 -9.88 -3.69 -15.29
C ARG A 71 -8.52 -4.14 -15.79
N ARG A 72 -7.99 -3.42 -16.77
CA ARG A 72 -6.64 -3.68 -17.30
C ARG A 72 -5.62 -3.67 -16.15
N THR A 73 -4.90 -4.77 -15.97
CA THR A 73 -3.73 -4.85 -15.09
C THR A 73 -2.69 -3.84 -15.58
N ARG A 74 -2.32 -2.88 -14.74
CA ARG A 74 -1.30 -1.87 -15.04
C ARG A 74 0.01 -2.12 -14.30
N SER A 75 -0.07 -2.73 -13.12
CA SER A 75 1.07 -3.09 -12.31
C SER A 75 0.90 -4.47 -11.67
N ILE A 76 2.04 -5.02 -11.27
CA ILE A 76 2.16 -6.24 -10.47
C ILE A 76 2.98 -5.88 -9.23
N LEU A 77 2.47 -6.21 -8.05
CA LEU A 77 3.19 -6.11 -6.79
C LEU A 77 3.67 -7.50 -6.39
N ILE A 78 4.92 -7.60 -5.98
CA ILE A 78 5.51 -8.84 -5.45
C ILE A 78 5.68 -8.66 -3.95
N THR A 79 5.24 -9.66 -3.19
CA THR A 79 5.36 -9.66 -1.72
C THR A 79 6.43 -10.62 -1.23
N ASP A 80 6.93 -10.42 -0.02
CA ASP A 80 7.89 -11.31 0.65
C ASP A 80 7.39 -12.75 0.86
N SER A 81 6.07 -12.93 0.94
CA SER A 81 5.39 -14.24 0.92
C SER A 81 5.30 -14.87 -0.48
N ASP A 82 5.86 -14.20 -1.49
CA ASP A 82 5.89 -14.59 -2.89
C ASP A 82 4.48 -14.66 -3.52
N HIS A 83 3.51 -13.97 -2.90
CA HIS A 83 2.26 -13.61 -3.58
C HIS A 83 2.53 -12.54 -4.64
N VAL A 84 1.86 -12.72 -5.77
CA VAL A 84 1.84 -11.79 -6.90
C VAL A 84 0.48 -11.12 -6.92
N VAL A 85 0.44 -9.81 -6.75
CA VAL A 85 -0.80 -9.04 -6.65
C VAL A 85 -0.97 -8.16 -7.89
N LEU A 86 -2.06 -8.36 -8.62
CA LEU A 86 -2.37 -7.57 -9.81
C LEU A 86 -3.13 -6.31 -9.42
N SER A 87 -2.73 -5.16 -9.96
CA SER A 87 -3.42 -3.89 -9.73
C SER A 87 -3.70 -3.15 -11.04
N ALA A 88 -4.80 -2.41 -11.09
CA ALA A 88 -5.11 -1.49 -12.19
C ALA A 88 -4.50 -0.09 -11.97
N VAL A 89 -3.79 0.12 -10.88
CA VAL A 89 -3.06 1.37 -10.59
C VAL A 89 -1.69 1.32 -11.27
N ASN A 90 -1.25 2.45 -11.80
CA ASN A 90 0.07 2.56 -12.43
C ASN A 90 1.19 2.35 -11.41
N PRO A 91 2.31 1.72 -11.80
CA PRO A 91 3.42 1.43 -10.90
C PRO A 91 4.01 2.72 -10.29
N GLU A 92 4.09 3.81 -11.04
CA GLU A 92 4.61 5.10 -10.58
C GLU A 92 3.73 5.69 -9.47
N THR A 93 2.40 5.55 -9.59
CA THR A 93 1.45 5.99 -8.57
C THR A 93 1.59 5.18 -7.28
N LEU A 94 1.81 3.87 -7.40
CA LEU A 94 2.04 3.01 -6.24
C LEU A 94 3.37 3.31 -5.56
N ALA A 95 4.42 3.55 -6.35
CA ALA A 95 5.73 3.96 -5.84
C ALA A 95 5.64 5.30 -5.08
N ALA A 96 4.94 6.29 -5.62
CA ALA A 96 4.71 7.57 -4.94
C ALA A 96 3.93 7.41 -3.61
N ARG A 97 3.01 6.45 -3.52
CA ARG A 97 2.30 6.11 -2.26
C ARG A 97 3.17 5.33 -1.27
N LEU A 98 4.15 4.58 -1.77
CA LEU A 98 5.09 3.84 -0.95
C LEU A 98 6.23 4.69 -0.43
N ALA A 99 6.61 5.75 -1.16
CA ALA A 99 7.61 6.71 -0.73
C ALA A 99 7.31 7.12 0.72
N PRO A 100 8.34 7.14 1.59
CA PRO A 100 8.18 7.71 2.92
C PRO A 100 7.61 9.12 2.74
N GLY A 101 6.40 9.34 3.25
CA GLY A 101 5.94 10.70 3.43
C GLY A 101 6.88 11.30 4.46
N ASP A 102 7.63 12.33 4.07
CA ASP A 102 8.13 13.32 5.01
C ASP A 102 6.96 13.61 5.95
N GLY A 103 7.12 13.31 7.24
CA GLY A 103 6.05 13.43 8.22
C GLY A 103 5.33 14.76 8.02
N GLY A 104 4.01 14.68 7.80
CA GLY A 104 3.21 15.84 7.44
C GLY A 104 3.48 17.03 8.35
N ALA A 105 3.80 18.15 7.69
CA ALA A 105 3.56 19.50 8.20
C ALA A 105 2.05 19.74 8.39
#